data_AF-A0A2S7XWY5-F1
#
_entry.id   AF-A0A2S7XWY5-F1
#
_cell.length_a   1.000
_cell.length_b   1.000
_cell.length_c   1.000
_cell.angle_alpha   90.00
_cell.angle_beta   90.00
_cell.angle_gamma   90.00
#
_symmetry.space_group_name_H-M   'P 1'
#
loop_
_entity.id
_entity.type
_entity.pdbx_description
1 polymer ?
#
loop_
_entity_poly.entity_id
_entity_poly.type
_entity_poly.pdbx_seq_one_letter_code
_entity_poly.pdbx_strand_id
1 'polypeptide(L)'
;MSNEIHNPPVDYTDLSLRVQEQIRRKFLPLCTEDEKQQVQTTLIPMVQFAPSTVSSPSRHVLVTAKIPDQCQLLRWAVACFIYGMDKIEAAKKNGEYVKANREQLARFQLGKGPCIPLPKPPLRSSMKGQKRRASPTQPGDADDDDDDDDDGQRRVKSKTSLSQSDMLDSEIKRKVREAANEKIELTYLESDVQSREVALDIREASVVQREADLERTLSTSQTPSDSRSVDLEHSESAMNNRLEALKTKETELNNRVVFLDMRKTELDNLEASMDTRATKLKNREAVLKTRSTELNDLEAAMNTRATDMKNREAVLKTRNTELNKLEAAMKTRNIELDNLEAAIDTRNTKLNNREAAMDIRDVKLKNRDTVLGSYKIDLGHCKVVTNSLPADLASCETALDSYETGEDDGEARLRNRETDLDNLEADLDSKEAHPTKQESDADDCMPTSGFRASQPDSATPPAQTAPRFNDKYIEEYRKCYNRAILDIMYLRSLGDTERRMVQDEQFRDAMMEEIKKTTGSLTDATDSAWKIFGYLARS
;
A
#
# COMPACT_ATOMS: atom_id res chain seq x y z
N MET A 1 35.60 42.34 43.36
CA MET A 1 35.69 42.03 41.92
C MET A 1 34.52 41.13 41.56
N SER A 2 33.88 41.33 40.41
CA SER A 2 32.87 40.40 39.92
C SER A 2 33.56 39.31 39.12
N ASN A 3 33.42 38.04 39.51
CA ASN A 3 33.96 36.94 38.71
C ASN A 3 33.14 36.81 37.42
N GLU A 4 33.71 37.24 36.31
CA GLU A 4 33.18 36.88 34.99
C GLU A 4 33.37 35.38 34.78
N ILE A 5 32.30 34.61 35.03
CA ILE A 5 32.24 33.20 34.66
C ILE A 5 32.21 33.15 33.13
N HIS A 6 33.40 33.07 32.55
CA HIS A 6 33.62 32.96 31.12
C HIS A 6 33.15 31.58 30.65
N ASN A 7 31.85 31.46 30.36
CA ASN A 7 31.28 30.25 29.78
C ASN A 7 32.12 29.87 28.54
N PRO A 8 32.61 28.62 28.43
CA PRO A 8 33.45 28.22 27.32
C PRO A 8 32.72 28.43 25.99
N PRO A 9 33.44 28.80 24.92
CA PRO A 9 32.83 29.02 23.62
C PRO A 9 32.11 27.75 23.15
N VAL A 10 30.80 27.85 22.95
CA VAL A 10 29.98 26.73 22.47
C VAL A 10 30.40 26.42 21.03
N ASP A 11 30.96 25.23 20.80
CA ASP A 11 31.05 24.70 19.44
C ASP A 11 29.66 24.27 18.97
N TYR A 12 29.16 24.97 17.96
CA TYR A 12 27.86 24.67 17.36
C TYR A 12 27.92 23.44 16.45
N THR A 13 29.12 22.98 16.06
CA THR A 13 29.35 21.76 15.29
C THR A 13 29.12 20.53 16.17
N ASP A 14 29.81 20.42 17.31
CA ASP A 14 29.50 19.44 18.36
C ASP A 14 28.03 19.52 18.78
N LEU A 15 27.48 20.71 19.05
CA LEU A 15 26.07 20.84 19.42
C LEU A 15 25.14 20.24 18.35
N SER A 16 25.45 20.43 17.07
CA SER A 16 24.67 19.86 15.96
C SER A 16 24.75 18.33 15.94
N LEU A 17 25.96 17.77 16.04
CA LEU A 17 26.17 16.31 16.08
C LEU A 17 25.51 15.68 17.32
N ARG A 18 25.64 16.33 18.48
CA ARG A 18 25.02 15.95 19.75
C ARG A 18 23.50 15.96 19.69
N VAL A 19 22.89 16.98 19.07
CA VAL A 19 21.44 17.05 18.87
C VAL A 19 20.96 16.02 17.85
N GLN A 20 21.66 15.82 16.73
CA GLN A 20 21.37 14.74 15.78
C GLN A 20 21.38 13.36 16.47
N GLU A 21 22.36 13.12 17.34
CA GLU A 21 22.47 11.85 18.05
C GLU A 21 21.38 11.67 19.11
N GLN A 22 20.91 12.74 19.76
CA GLN A 22 19.72 12.68 20.61
C GLN A 22 18.45 12.36 19.80
N ILE A 23 18.31 12.88 18.58
CA ILE A 23 17.21 12.51 17.66
C ILE A 23 17.30 11.02 17.30
N ARG A 24 18.49 10.50 16.95
CA ARG A 24 18.69 9.06 16.68
C ARG A 24 18.32 8.17 17.87
N ARG A 25 18.70 8.56 19.10
CA ARG A 25 18.51 7.74 20.31
C ARG A 25 17.12 7.82 20.94
N LYS A 26 16.42 8.95 20.79
CA LYS A 26 15.15 9.22 21.53
C LYS A 26 13.95 9.51 20.64
N PHE A 27 14.14 10.04 19.43
CA PHE A 27 13.04 10.38 18.53
C PHE A 27 12.76 9.27 17.52
N LEU A 28 13.79 8.70 16.86
CA LEU A 28 13.60 7.57 15.92
C LEU A 28 12.85 6.35 16.52
N PRO A 29 13.00 5.97 17.81
CA PRO A 29 12.20 4.89 18.41
C PRO A 29 10.68 5.14 18.46
N LEU A 30 10.22 6.38 18.24
CA LEU A 30 8.82 6.79 18.26
C LEU A 30 8.18 6.84 16.85
N CYS A 31 8.94 6.48 15.82
CA CYS A 31 8.57 6.51 14.41
C CYS A 31 8.34 5.09 13.85
N THR A 32 7.53 4.97 12.79
CA THR A 32 7.50 3.73 11.97
C THR A 32 8.81 3.57 11.15
N GLU A 33 9.04 2.42 10.51
CA GLU A 33 10.27 2.23 9.70
C GLU A 33 10.39 3.21 8.52
N ASP A 34 9.29 3.50 7.83
CA ASP A 34 9.27 4.49 6.74
C ASP A 34 9.55 5.91 7.26
N GLU A 35 8.98 6.25 8.41
CA GLU A 35 9.20 7.53 9.09
C GLU A 35 10.65 7.65 9.59
N LYS A 36 11.25 6.57 10.12
CA LYS A 36 12.67 6.53 10.49
C LYS A 36 13.56 6.81 9.29
N GLN A 37 13.28 6.18 8.15
CA GLN A 37 14.02 6.41 6.92
C GLN A 37 13.92 7.88 6.48
N GLN A 38 12.71 8.46 6.46
CA GLN A 38 12.51 9.88 6.11
C GLN A 38 13.23 10.84 7.07
N VAL A 39 13.14 10.61 8.40
CA VAL A 39 13.85 11.41 9.40
C VAL A 39 15.37 11.30 9.21
N GLN A 40 15.88 10.09 8.97
CA GLN A 40 17.32 9.83 8.87
C GLN A 40 17.94 10.33 7.57
N THR A 41 17.26 10.21 6.41
CA THR A 41 17.78 10.69 5.13
C THR A 41 17.57 12.18 4.92
N THR A 42 16.44 12.73 5.37
CA THR A 42 16.01 14.08 4.99
C THR A 42 16.14 15.08 6.13
N LEU A 43 15.69 14.75 7.34
CA LEU A 43 15.58 15.74 8.43
C LEU A 43 16.87 15.86 9.27
N ILE A 44 17.51 14.74 9.62
CA ILE A 44 18.72 14.73 10.45
C ILE A 44 19.88 15.56 9.84
N PRO A 45 20.17 15.51 8.52
CA PRO A 45 21.21 16.36 7.91
C PRO A 45 20.94 17.88 8.01
N MET A 46 19.68 18.28 8.18
CA MET A 46 19.24 19.68 8.31
C MET A 46 19.28 20.20 9.76
N VAL A 47 19.67 19.36 10.71
CA VAL A 47 19.92 19.71 12.12
C VAL A 47 21.32 20.33 12.21
N GLN A 48 21.40 21.65 12.01
CA GLN A 48 22.64 22.43 12.02
C GLN A 48 22.42 23.76 12.75
N PHE A 49 23.15 23.97 13.84
CA PHE A 49 23.02 25.15 14.68
C PHE A 49 24.05 26.22 14.35
N ALA A 50 23.61 27.46 14.51
CA ALA A 50 24.42 28.66 14.64
C ALA A 50 23.94 29.47 15.87
N PRO A 51 24.73 30.43 16.41
CA PRO A 51 24.36 31.22 17.60
C PRO A 51 22.94 31.83 17.52
N SER A 52 22.54 32.27 16.33
CA SER A 52 21.25 32.89 16.04
C SER A 52 20.04 31.93 16.03
N THR A 53 20.27 30.61 16.13
CA THR A 53 19.25 29.55 15.97
C THR A 53 18.96 28.78 17.25
N VAL A 54 19.93 28.63 18.17
CA VAL A 54 19.77 27.87 19.43
C VAL A 54 18.61 28.43 20.29
N SER A 55 18.49 29.75 20.35
CA SER A 55 17.37 30.39 21.06
C SER A 55 16.14 30.66 20.19
N SER A 56 16.23 30.59 18.86
CA SER A 56 15.23 31.11 17.92
C SER A 56 14.89 30.10 16.81
N PRO A 57 13.91 29.20 17.01
CA PRO A 57 13.57 28.15 16.03
C PRO A 57 13.18 28.72 14.66
N SER A 58 12.55 29.90 14.60
CA SER A 58 12.15 30.59 13.37
C SER A 58 13.30 30.96 12.42
N ARG A 59 14.56 30.75 12.81
CA ARG A 59 15.77 30.94 11.97
C ARG A 59 16.49 29.63 11.63
N HIS A 60 16.07 28.50 12.19
CA HIS A 60 16.74 27.20 11.99
C HIS A 60 16.33 26.54 10.68
N VAL A 61 17.25 25.85 9.99
CA VAL A 61 17.04 25.31 8.63
C VAL A 61 15.83 24.38 8.54
N LEU A 62 15.66 23.44 9.48
CA LEU A 62 14.45 22.62 9.61
C LEU A 62 13.13 23.41 9.53
N VAL A 63 13.11 24.64 10.03
CA VAL A 63 11.92 25.48 10.23
C VAL A 63 11.72 26.48 9.08
N THR A 64 12.74 26.69 8.23
CA THR A 64 12.70 27.67 7.12
C THR A 64 12.82 27.06 5.72
N ALA A 65 13.40 25.86 5.58
CA ALA A 65 13.60 25.22 4.29
C ALA A 65 12.30 24.70 3.63
N LYS A 66 12.33 24.50 2.31
CA LYS A 66 11.34 23.67 1.61
C LYS A 66 11.69 22.19 1.82
N ILE A 67 10.69 21.39 2.17
CA ILE A 67 10.79 19.96 2.51
C ILE A 67 9.56 19.28 1.85
N PRO A 68 9.67 18.05 1.31
CA PRO A 68 8.53 17.36 0.69
C PRO A 68 7.34 17.21 1.65
N ASP A 69 6.12 17.30 1.13
CA ASP A 69 4.92 17.45 1.98
C ASP A 69 4.63 16.23 2.86
N GLN A 70 4.96 15.03 2.39
CA GLN A 70 4.96 13.78 3.16
C GLN A 70 5.79 13.87 4.47
N CYS A 71 6.84 14.69 4.50
CA CYS A 71 7.74 14.83 5.65
C CYS A 71 7.33 15.97 6.61
N GLN A 72 6.27 16.74 6.34
CA GLN A 72 5.95 17.96 7.13
C GLN A 72 5.55 17.63 8.58
N LEU A 73 4.77 16.56 8.82
CA LEU A 73 4.42 16.15 10.18
C LEU A 73 5.67 15.74 10.99
N LEU A 74 6.57 14.98 10.37
CA LEU A 74 7.85 14.56 10.97
C LEU A 74 8.79 15.75 11.22
N ARG A 75 8.87 16.69 10.27
CA ARG A 75 9.61 17.95 10.39
C ARG A 75 9.18 18.72 11.64
N TRP A 76 7.87 18.89 11.85
CA TRP A 76 7.36 19.62 13.00
C TRP A 76 7.52 18.84 14.30
N ALA A 77 7.35 17.52 14.28
CA ALA A 77 7.65 16.65 15.42
C ALA A 77 9.13 16.76 15.85
N VAL A 78 10.08 16.72 14.91
CA VAL A 78 11.51 16.94 15.18
C VAL A 78 11.79 18.36 15.68
N ALA A 79 11.15 19.39 15.11
CA ALA A 79 11.31 20.77 15.57
C ALA A 79 10.79 20.96 17.02
N CYS A 80 9.63 20.39 17.36
CA CYS A 80 9.07 20.39 18.70
C CYS A 80 9.90 19.54 19.68
N PHE A 81 10.49 18.41 19.23
CA PHE A 81 11.44 17.63 20.03
C PHE A 81 12.69 18.43 20.40
N ILE A 82 13.26 19.21 19.46
CA ILE A 82 14.44 20.06 19.69
C ILE A 82 14.12 21.27 20.58
N TYR A 83 13.01 21.98 20.32
CA TYR A 83 12.76 23.32 20.88
C TYR A 83 11.65 23.41 21.94
N GLY A 84 10.82 22.37 22.07
CA GLY A 84 9.59 22.34 22.87
C GLY A 84 8.36 22.78 22.07
N MET A 85 7.22 22.12 22.32
CA MET A 85 5.93 22.43 21.68
C MET A 85 5.58 23.92 21.82
N ASP A 86 5.56 24.43 23.05
CA ASP A 86 5.14 25.81 23.37
C ASP A 86 5.98 26.86 22.61
N LYS A 87 7.28 26.57 22.41
CA LYS A 87 8.23 27.48 21.74
C LYS A 87 8.06 27.51 20.22
N ILE A 88 7.56 26.43 19.61
CA ILE A 88 7.19 26.40 18.20
C ILE A 88 5.79 27.00 18.00
N GLU A 89 4.82 26.71 18.88
CA GLU A 89 3.47 27.27 18.82
C GLU A 89 3.43 28.81 18.97
N ALA A 90 4.41 29.39 19.67
CA ALA A 90 4.61 30.84 19.78
C ALA A 90 5.21 31.50 18.50
N ALA A 91 5.71 30.73 17.53
CA ALA A 91 6.43 31.27 16.36
C ALA A 91 5.46 31.73 15.25
N LYS A 92 5.20 33.05 15.18
CA LYS A 92 4.18 33.70 14.32
C LYS A 92 4.01 33.22 12.86
N LYS A 93 5.04 32.73 12.18
CA LYS A 93 4.94 32.27 10.77
C LYS A 93 4.64 30.78 10.60
N ASN A 94 4.86 29.98 11.65
CA ASN A 94 5.07 28.53 11.53
C ASN A 94 4.36 27.70 12.61
N GLY A 95 4.03 28.30 13.76
CA GLY A 95 3.37 27.59 14.87
C GLY A 95 1.92 27.17 14.61
N GLU A 96 1.30 27.66 13.52
CA GLU A 96 -0.07 27.34 13.15
C GLU A 96 -0.24 25.87 12.72
N TYR A 97 0.73 25.32 11.97
CA TYR A 97 0.71 23.90 11.58
C TYR A 97 0.76 22.98 12.81
N VAL A 98 1.58 23.32 13.82
CA VAL A 98 1.69 22.56 15.07
C VAL A 98 0.39 22.58 15.86
N LYS A 99 -0.28 23.74 15.95
CA LYS A 99 -1.60 23.86 16.59
C LYS A 99 -2.66 23.05 15.86
N ALA A 100 -2.69 23.10 14.52
CA ALA A 100 -3.66 22.38 13.70
C ALA A 100 -3.46 20.85 13.75
N ASN A 101 -2.23 20.36 13.92
CA ASN A 101 -1.89 18.93 13.92
C ASN A 101 -1.52 18.39 15.31
N ARG A 102 -1.96 19.07 16.38
CA ARG A 102 -1.55 18.77 17.78
C ARG A 102 -1.86 17.34 18.21
N GLU A 103 -2.98 16.78 17.76
CA GLU A 103 -3.36 15.38 18.00
C GLU A 103 -2.44 14.39 17.26
N GLN A 104 -2.15 14.65 15.98
CA GLN A 104 -1.24 13.81 15.18
C GLN A 104 0.21 13.85 15.70
N LEU A 105 0.60 14.93 16.39
CA LEU A 105 1.89 15.08 17.05
C LEU A 105 1.94 14.40 18.43
N ALA A 106 0.79 14.18 19.09
CA ALA A 106 0.74 13.60 20.43
C ALA A 106 1.31 12.17 20.49
N ARG A 107 1.25 11.40 19.39
CA ARG A 107 1.86 10.05 19.28
C ARG A 107 3.37 10.03 19.52
N PHE A 108 4.06 11.15 19.26
CA PHE A 108 5.49 11.31 19.51
C PHE A 108 5.82 11.72 20.96
N GLN A 109 4.83 11.74 21.87
CA GLN A 109 5.00 11.94 23.31
C GLN A 109 5.79 13.22 23.69
N LEU A 110 5.66 14.26 22.87
CA LEU A 110 6.49 15.47 22.96
C LEU A 110 6.11 16.37 24.13
N GLY A 111 7.11 16.78 24.91
CA GLY A 111 6.94 17.69 26.03
C GLY A 111 6.65 19.15 25.61
N LYS A 112 6.10 19.92 26.55
CA LYS A 112 5.93 21.39 26.43
C LYS A 112 7.27 22.09 26.18
N GLY A 113 8.28 21.73 26.98
CA GLY A 113 9.66 22.16 26.83
C GLY A 113 10.49 21.27 25.89
N PRO A 114 11.71 21.69 25.51
CA PRO A 114 12.58 20.91 24.63
C PRO A 114 12.97 19.57 25.27
N CYS A 115 12.97 18.51 24.46
CA CYS A 115 13.36 17.15 24.88
C CYS A 115 14.89 16.94 24.92
N ILE A 116 15.64 18.01 24.60
CA ILE A 116 17.11 18.06 24.52
C ILE A 116 17.59 19.31 25.25
N PRO A 117 18.61 19.23 26.12
CA PRO A 117 19.21 20.42 26.73
C PRO A 117 19.93 21.27 25.67
N LEU A 118 19.46 22.51 25.48
CA LEU A 118 20.10 23.52 24.63
C LEU A 118 20.86 24.56 25.48
N PRO A 119 22.00 25.11 25.02
CA PRO A 119 22.73 26.16 25.72
C PRO A 119 21.88 27.40 26.03
N LYS A 120 22.03 27.94 27.24
CA LYS A 120 21.43 29.23 27.63
C LYS A 120 22.17 30.38 26.93
N PRO A 121 21.47 31.41 26.41
CA PRO A 121 22.13 32.57 25.80
C PRO A 121 22.91 33.38 26.85
N PRO A 122 24.04 34.02 26.47
CA PRO A 122 24.82 34.84 27.38
C PRO A 122 24.06 36.11 27.78
N LEU A 123 24.02 36.39 29.09
CA LEU A 123 23.43 37.61 29.65
C LEU A 123 24.39 38.79 29.42
N ARG A 124 23.88 39.90 28.86
CA ARG A 124 24.63 41.17 28.86
C ARG A 124 24.58 41.80 30.24
N SER A 125 25.75 42.08 30.81
CA SER A 125 25.90 42.86 32.04
C SER A 125 25.51 44.32 31.82
N SER A 126 24.97 44.96 32.87
CA SER A 126 24.58 46.37 32.86
C SER A 126 25.42 47.14 33.87
N MET A 127 26.20 48.12 33.42
CA MET A 127 27.09 48.90 34.30
C MET A 127 26.38 50.12 34.92
N LYS A 128 26.45 50.22 36.25
CA LYS A 128 26.39 51.46 37.03
C LYS A 128 27.52 51.38 38.08
N GLY A 129 28.07 52.51 38.55
CA GLY A 129 29.13 52.49 39.57
C GLY A 129 29.41 53.86 40.20
N GLN A 130 30.10 53.88 41.37
CA GLN A 130 30.50 55.10 42.09
C GLN A 130 31.64 54.91 43.15
N LYS A 131 32.75 55.65 42.95
CA LYS A 131 33.72 56.35 43.88
C LYS A 131 34.01 55.97 45.37
N ARG A 132 35.34 55.94 45.72
CA ARG A 132 36.10 56.48 46.92
C ARG A 132 36.06 55.76 48.32
N ARG A 133 36.98 55.89 49.33
CA ARG A 133 38.44 56.31 49.49
C ARG A 133 39.02 56.26 50.98
N ALA A 134 40.17 55.60 51.25
CA ALA A 134 41.30 55.81 52.27
C ALA A 134 41.21 55.71 53.86
N SER A 135 42.38 55.56 54.58
CA SER A 135 42.72 55.48 56.07
C SER A 135 44.30 55.60 56.30
N PRO A 136 45.07 55.26 57.42
CA PRO A 136 44.95 55.06 58.93
C PRO A 136 46.18 55.61 59.82
N THR A 137 46.51 55.08 61.06
CA THR A 137 47.86 55.03 61.84
C THR A 137 48.13 55.92 63.15
N GLN A 138 49.20 55.72 64.00
CA GLN A 138 49.51 56.33 65.38
C GLN A 138 50.99 56.20 66.04
N PRO A 139 51.45 56.97 67.10
CA PRO A 139 52.83 56.98 67.80
C PRO A 139 52.95 57.13 69.41
N GLY A 140 54.17 57.36 70.06
CA GLY A 140 54.42 57.71 71.53
C GLY A 140 55.92 57.79 72.13
N ASP A 141 56.18 58.31 73.39
CA ASP A 141 57.48 58.82 74.06
C ASP A 141 57.47 58.76 75.69
N ALA A 142 58.39 59.10 76.69
CA ALA A 142 59.83 59.56 77.03
C ALA A 142 60.23 59.52 78.62
N ASP A 143 61.46 59.94 79.14
CA ASP A 143 62.13 59.63 80.51
C ASP A 143 63.12 60.69 81.27
N ASP A 144 63.69 60.50 82.54
CA ASP A 144 64.46 61.48 83.49
C ASP A 144 65.59 60.95 84.58
N ASP A 145 66.39 61.79 85.38
CA ASP A 145 67.62 61.50 86.33
C ASP A 145 67.97 62.44 87.64
N ASP A 146 68.97 62.18 88.61
CA ASP A 146 69.40 62.98 89.90
C ASP A 146 70.80 62.66 90.73
N ASP A 147 71.40 63.48 91.72
CA ASP A 147 72.74 63.28 92.56
C ASP A 147 73.21 64.27 93.81
N ASP A 148 74.15 63.96 94.83
CA ASP A 148 74.74 64.85 96.01
C ASP A 148 75.96 64.37 97.03
N ASP A 149 76.75 65.22 97.83
CA ASP A 149 77.86 64.89 98.93
C ASP A 149 78.56 66.04 99.89
N ASP A 150 79.28 65.79 101.07
CA ASP A 150 80.05 66.79 102.03
C ASP A 150 81.10 66.31 103.20
N ASP A 151 81.85 67.20 103.98
CA ASP A 151 82.91 67.03 105.10
C ASP A 151 82.67 67.88 106.42
N GLY A 152 83.24 67.78 107.67
CA GLY A 152 84.28 67.00 108.43
C GLY A 152 84.90 67.72 109.70
N GLN A 153 86.23 67.97 109.78
CA GLN A 153 87.05 68.89 110.68
C GLN A 153 87.86 68.41 111.98
N ARG A 154 88.90 69.17 112.45
CA ARG A 154 90.09 68.74 113.32
C ARG A 154 90.72 69.79 114.36
N ARG A 155 91.49 69.47 115.49
CA ARG A 155 91.98 70.34 116.71
C ARG A 155 93.35 69.97 117.50
N VAL A 156 93.93 70.80 118.45
CA VAL A 156 95.22 70.62 119.34
C VAL A 156 95.42 71.68 120.56
N LYS A 157 96.41 71.96 121.55
CA LYS A 157 97.89 71.78 122.01
C LYS A 157 98.36 72.34 123.47
N SER A 158 99.50 71.90 124.13
CA SER A 158 100.63 72.62 124.94
C SER A 158 100.91 72.77 126.55
N LYS A 159 102.17 72.43 127.02
CA LYS A 159 103.24 73.03 127.98
C LYS A 159 103.26 73.23 129.59
N THR A 160 104.42 72.90 130.23
CA THR A 160 105.14 73.42 131.50
C THR A 160 105.16 72.58 132.86
N SER A 161 105.86 73.00 133.96
CA SER A 161 106.66 72.11 134.90
C SER A 161 106.84 72.47 136.42
N LEU A 162 107.30 71.46 137.24
CA LEU A 162 108.10 71.45 138.53
C LEU A 162 107.48 70.99 139.90
N SER A 163 108.32 70.32 140.73
CA SER A 163 108.19 69.81 142.15
C SER A 163 107.01 68.86 142.49
N GLN A 164 107.15 67.68 143.14
CA GLN A 164 107.79 67.25 144.43
C GLN A 164 107.11 67.82 145.71
N SER A 165 106.80 67.05 146.77
CA SER A 165 107.15 65.64 147.06
C SER A 165 106.23 64.93 148.08
N ASP A 166 106.19 63.60 148.01
CA ASP A 166 106.17 62.63 149.12
C ASP A 166 105.03 62.64 150.18
N MET A 167 103.81 62.31 149.73
CA MET A 167 102.84 61.55 150.56
C MET A 167 101.87 60.70 149.71
N LEU A 168 101.65 61.10 148.46
CA LEU A 168 100.81 60.47 147.40
C LEU A 168 101.18 59.03 146.99
N ASP A 169 102.46 58.70 147.09
CA ASP A 169 103.13 57.68 146.29
C ASP A 169 102.72 56.22 146.61
N SER A 170 102.36 55.93 147.87
CA SER A 170 102.01 54.56 148.29
C SER A 170 100.67 54.05 147.73
N GLU A 171 99.69 54.94 147.56
CA GLU A 171 98.35 54.57 147.06
C GLU A 171 98.38 54.35 145.53
N ILE A 172 99.13 55.20 144.82
CA ILE A 172 99.33 55.10 143.37
C ILE A 172 100.02 53.77 143.01
N LYS A 173 101.02 53.36 143.79
CA LYS A 173 101.75 52.07 143.61
C LYS A 173 100.91 50.81 143.85
N ARG A 174 99.66 50.93 144.33
CA ARG A 174 98.67 49.83 144.32
C ARG A 174 97.85 49.83 143.03
N LYS A 175 97.22 50.97 142.69
CA LYS A 175 96.41 51.12 141.47
C LYS A 175 97.19 50.86 140.18
N VAL A 176 98.49 51.20 140.13
CA VAL A 176 99.37 50.89 138.99
C VAL A 176 99.59 49.38 138.81
N ARG A 177 99.49 48.56 139.86
CA ARG A 177 99.57 47.09 139.74
C ARG A 177 98.23 46.44 139.35
N GLU A 178 97.11 46.98 139.85
CA GLU A 178 95.78 46.57 139.40
C GLU A 178 95.63 46.83 137.89
N ALA A 179 95.93 48.07 137.43
CA ALA A 179 95.91 48.44 136.02
C ALA A 179 96.95 47.69 135.15
N ALA A 180 98.04 47.18 135.73
CA ALA A 180 99.00 46.34 135.02
C ALA A 180 98.46 44.91 134.79
N ASN A 181 97.75 44.35 135.78
CA ASN A 181 97.11 43.03 135.63
C ASN A 181 95.91 43.10 134.68
N GLU A 182 95.04 44.11 134.80
CA GLU A 182 93.95 44.36 133.86
C GLU A 182 94.48 44.51 132.42
N LYS A 183 95.62 45.19 132.24
CA LYS A 183 96.26 45.31 130.92
C LYS A 183 96.77 43.97 130.37
N ILE A 184 97.27 43.07 131.21
CA ILE A 184 97.67 41.72 130.79
C ILE A 184 96.43 40.89 130.38
N GLU A 185 95.37 40.95 131.17
CA GLU A 185 94.10 40.26 130.89
C GLU A 185 93.45 40.78 129.59
N LEU A 186 93.48 42.10 129.36
CA LEU A 186 93.08 42.71 128.09
C LEU A 186 93.93 42.21 126.91
N THR A 187 95.27 42.09 127.04
CA THR A 187 96.09 41.54 125.94
C THR A 187 95.82 40.05 125.66
N TYR A 188 95.41 39.27 126.67
CA TYR A 188 94.95 37.90 126.45
C TYR A 188 93.61 37.88 125.69
N LEU A 189 92.64 38.70 126.10
CA LEU A 189 91.36 38.83 125.41
C LEU A 189 91.51 39.35 123.98
N GLU A 190 92.41 40.31 123.74
CA GLU A 190 92.74 40.83 122.41
C GLU A 190 93.32 39.72 121.51
N SER A 191 94.15 38.81 122.05
CA SER A 191 94.64 37.65 121.31
C SER A 191 93.58 36.55 121.06
N ASP A 192 92.60 36.36 121.97
CA ASP A 192 91.47 35.44 121.79
C ASP A 192 90.45 36.01 120.78
N VAL A 193 90.27 37.33 120.73
CA VAL A 193 89.49 38.03 119.70
C VAL A 193 90.17 37.87 118.33
N GLN A 194 91.46 38.19 118.19
CA GLN A 194 92.20 37.99 116.93
C GLN A 194 92.19 36.52 116.48
N SER A 195 92.30 35.57 117.41
CA SER A 195 92.19 34.13 117.11
C SER A 195 90.78 33.74 116.65
N ARG A 196 89.73 34.41 117.16
CA ARG A 196 88.35 34.22 116.71
C ARG A 196 88.07 34.89 115.37
N GLU A 197 88.64 36.06 115.10
CA GLU A 197 88.54 36.77 113.82
C GLU A 197 89.13 35.89 112.70
N VAL A 198 90.37 35.42 112.86
CA VAL A 198 90.99 34.48 111.90
C VAL A 198 90.17 33.18 111.76
N ALA A 199 89.56 32.67 112.84
CA ALA A 199 88.69 31.50 112.78
C ALA A 199 87.29 31.78 112.18
N LEU A 200 86.88 33.04 112.09
CA LEU A 200 85.69 33.50 111.36
C LEU A 200 86.03 33.67 109.88
N ASP A 201 87.14 34.33 109.53
CA ASP A 201 87.63 34.46 108.15
C ASP A 201 87.76 33.09 107.46
N ILE A 202 88.36 32.12 108.15
CA ILE A 202 88.48 30.73 107.67
C ILE A 202 87.12 30.05 107.51
N ARG A 203 86.15 30.36 108.38
CA ARG A 203 84.78 29.83 108.27
C ARG A 203 84.03 30.48 107.11
N GLU A 204 84.16 31.79 106.92
CA GLU A 204 83.55 32.54 105.83
C GLU A 204 84.09 32.08 104.48
N ALA A 205 85.41 31.96 104.33
CA ALA A 205 86.03 31.34 103.16
C ALA A 205 85.53 29.91 102.90
N SER A 206 85.30 29.11 103.96
CA SER A 206 84.72 27.77 103.85
C SER A 206 83.21 27.77 103.52
N VAL A 207 82.48 28.84 103.80
CA VAL A 207 81.07 29.01 103.39
C VAL A 207 81.02 29.43 101.93
N VAL A 208 81.77 30.47 101.54
CA VAL A 208 81.87 30.95 100.15
C VAL A 208 82.32 29.83 99.19
N GLN A 209 83.31 29.02 99.58
CA GLN A 209 83.72 27.86 98.78
C GLN A 209 82.59 26.82 98.65
N ARG A 210 81.81 26.59 99.71
CA ARG A 210 80.70 25.63 99.72
C ARG A 210 79.50 26.13 98.92
N GLU A 211 79.25 27.43 98.90
CA GLU A 211 78.26 28.08 98.04
C GLU A 211 78.66 27.97 96.57
N ALA A 212 79.92 28.28 96.23
CA ALA A 212 80.45 28.11 94.87
C ALA A 212 80.42 26.64 94.39
N ASP A 213 80.68 25.68 95.26
CA ASP A 213 80.57 24.25 94.91
C ASP A 213 79.10 23.79 94.81
N LEU A 214 78.18 24.33 95.62
CA LEU A 214 76.75 24.08 95.47
C LEU A 214 76.23 24.65 94.14
N GLU A 215 76.60 25.89 93.79
CA GLU A 215 76.25 26.53 92.53
C GLU A 215 76.78 25.72 91.33
N ARG A 216 78.04 25.26 91.38
CA ARG A 216 78.57 24.30 90.39
C ARG A 216 77.74 23.03 90.29
N THR A 217 77.36 22.40 91.41
CA THR A 217 76.57 21.15 91.37
C THR A 217 75.15 21.38 90.82
N LEU A 218 74.54 22.53 91.09
CA LEU A 218 73.27 22.94 90.49
C LEU A 218 73.43 23.12 88.98
N SER A 219 74.37 23.95 88.51
CA SER A 219 74.61 24.13 87.06
C SER A 219 74.94 22.81 86.33
N THR A 220 75.70 21.92 86.98
CA THR A 220 76.11 20.62 86.42
C THR A 220 75.01 19.56 86.46
N SER A 221 73.97 19.72 87.29
CA SER A 221 72.79 18.83 87.33
C SER A 221 71.60 19.38 86.55
N GLN A 222 71.51 20.70 86.39
CA GLN A 222 70.50 21.37 85.59
C GLN A 222 70.74 21.15 84.09
N THR A 223 71.98 21.26 83.60
CA THR A 223 72.30 20.98 82.18
C THR A 223 71.89 19.59 81.66
N PRO A 224 72.08 18.45 82.37
CA PRO A 224 71.52 17.14 81.98
C PRO A 224 70.01 17.00 82.25
N SER A 225 69.40 17.86 83.06
CA SER A 225 67.94 17.92 83.24
C SER A 225 67.28 18.64 82.07
N ASP A 226 67.80 19.81 81.68
CA ASP A 226 67.29 20.65 80.61
C ASP A 226 67.41 19.95 79.25
N SER A 227 68.57 19.37 78.96
CA SER A 227 68.76 18.55 77.74
C SER A 227 67.82 17.34 77.70
N ARG A 228 67.54 16.71 78.84
CA ARG A 228 66.54 15.64 78.93
C ARG A 228 65.09 16.14 78.72
N SER A 229 64.76 17.38 79.09
CA SER A 229 63.47 17.99 78.72
C SER A 229 63.38 18.17 77.20
N VAL A 230 64.43 18.75 76.60
CA VAL A 230 64.50 18.96 75.14
C VAL A 230 64.43 17.64 74.37
N ASP A 231 65.08 16.57 74.83
CA ASP A 231 64.98 15.22 74.24
C ASP A 231 63.56 14.64 74.35
N LEU A 232 62.86 14.88 75.47
CA LEU A 232 61.46 14.44 75.65
C LEU A 232 60.50 15.22 74.75
N GLU A 233 60.69 16.53 74.60
CA GLU A 233 59.93 17.38 73.67
C GLU A 233 60.17 16.99 72.20
N HIS A 234 61.40 16.63 71.83
CA HIS A 234 61.72 16.05 70.52
C HIS A 234 61.07 14.67 70.32
N SER A 235 61.03 13.83 71.37
CA SER A 235 60.36 12.52 71.32
C SER A 235 58.83 12.67 71.19
N GLU A 236 58.21 13.59 71.93
CA GLU A 236 56.78 13.86 71.86
C GLU A 236 56.39 14.45 70.50
N SER A 237 57.11 15.46 70.01
CA SER A 237 56.85 16.02 68.68
C SER A 237 57.08 15.00 67.56
N ALA A 238 58.09 14.12 67.65
CA ALA A 238 58.28 13.00 66.72
C ALA A 238 57.11 11.99 66.77
N MET A 239 56.59 11.68 67.96
CA MET A 239 55.42 10.80 68.13
C MET A 239 54.14 11.42 67.59
N ASN A 240 53.90 12.71 67.82
CA ASN A 240 52.76 13.46 67.28
C ASN A 240 52.82 13.54 65.75
N ASN A 241 53.98 13.86 65.17
CA ASN A 241 54.21 13.80 63.72
C ASN A 241 53.94 12.40 63.14
N ARG A 242 54.34 11.35 63.86
CA ARG A 242 54.08 9.95 63.47
C ARG A 242 52.59 9.58 63.57
N LEU A 243 51.84 10.14 64.52
CA LEU A 243 50.39 9.96 64.64
C LEU A 243 49.64 10.60 63.46
N GLU A 244 49.99 11.84 63.08
CA GLU A 244 49.41 12.48 61.89
C GLU A 244 49.81 11.75 60.59
N ALA A 245 51.03 11.22 60.50
CA ALA A 245 51.47 10.37 59.39
C ALA A 245 50.73 9.01 59.32
N LEU A 246 50.12 8.55 60.42
CA LEU A 246 49.24 7.38 60.43
C LEU A 246 47.79 7.74 60.05
N LYS A 247 47.22 8.81 60.61
CA LYS A 247 45.89 9.34 60.24
C LYS A 247 45.78 9.65 58.74
N THR A 248 46.82 10.27 58.17
CA THR A 248 46.87 10.56 56.72
C THR A 248 46.91 9.28 55.89
N LYS A 249 47.69 8.26 56.29
CA LYS A 249 47.66 6.94 55.62
C LYS A 249 46.34 6.20 55.79
N GLU A 250 45.66 6.33 56.92
CA GLU A 250 44.33 5.77 57.14
C GLU A 250 43.31 6.39 56.19
N THR A 251 43.32 7.72 56.04
CA THR A 251 42.45 8.40 55.05
C THR A 251 42.82 8.05 53.60
N GLU A 252 44.11 7.87 53.27
CA GLU A 252 44.53 7.38 51.94
C GLU A 252 43.99 5.96 51.67
N LEU A 253 44.12 5.04 52.63
CA LEU A 253 43.63 3.67 52.52
C LEU A 253 42.10 3.61 52.42
N ASN A 254 41.37 4.40 53.21
CA ASN A 254 39.92 4.47 53.11
C ASN A 254 39.46 5.02 51.75
N ASN A 255 40.12 6.05 51.23
CA ASN A 255 39.90 6.54 49.86
C ASN A 255 40.23 5.47 48.79
N ARG A 256 41.28 4.66 49.01
CA ARG A 256 41.66 3.55 48.14
C ARG A 256 40.60 2.45 48.10
N VAL A 257 40.00 2.11 49.24
CA VAL A 257 38.88 1.14 49.33
C VAL A 257 37.67 1.66 48.58
N VAL A 258 37.22 2.90 48.84
CA VAL A 258 36.07 3.51 48.14
C VAL A 258 36.28 3.52 46.61
N PHE A 259 37.49 3.84 46.14
CA PHE A 259 37.82 3.79 44.71
C PHE A 259 37.76 2.36 44.13
N LEU A 260 38.20 1.35 44.88
CA LEU A 260 38.14 -0.06 44.47
C LEU A 260 36.69 -0.56 44.43
N ASP A 261 35.84 -0.20 45.39
CA ASP A 261 34.42 -0.54 45.39
C ASP A 261 33.68 0.14 44.24
N MET A 262 33.93 1.43 43.98
CA MET A 262 33.39 2.12 42.80
C MET A 262 33.78 1.38 41.50
N ARG A 263 35.07 1.06 41.33
CA ARG A 263 35.59 0.35 40.15
C ARG A 263 35.06 -1.09 40.04
N LYS A 264 34.76 -1.75 41.16
CA LYS A 264 34.06 -3.04 41.16
C LYS A 264 32.65 -2.87 40.62
N THR A 265 31.87 -1.91 41.14
CA THR A 265 30.51 -1.68 40.62
C THR A 265 30.49 -1.28 39.14
N GLU A 266 31.53 -0.60 38.64
CA GLU A 266 31.68 -0.31 37.20
C GLU A 266 31.87 -1.59 36.37
N LEU A 267 32.69 -2.53 36.86
CA LEU A 267 32.89 -3.84 36.21
C LEU A 267 31.63 -4.72 36.26
N ASP A 268 30.96 -4.80 37.41
CA ASP A 268 29.72 -5.56 37.58
C ASP A 268 28.62 -5.05 36.62
N ASN A 269 28.53 -3.72 36.43
CA ASN A 269 27.62 -3.10 35.45
C ASN A 269 28.04 -3.37 33.99
N LEU A 270 29.35 -3.44 33.70
CA LEU A 270 29.86 -3.74 32.37
C LEU A 270 29.56 -5.21 31.97
N GLU A 271 29.72 -6.15 32.91
CA GLU A 271 29.38 -7.57 32.72
C GLU A 271 27.88 -7.75 32.43
N ALA A 272 27.01 -7.19 33.27
CA ALA A 272 25.55 -7.22 33.04
C ALA A 272 25.13 -6.57 31.70
N SER A 273 25.85 -5.54 31.26
CA SER A 273 25.67 -4.90 29.95
C SER A 273 26.12 -5.81 28.79
N MET A 274 27.22 -6.55 28.96
CA MET A 274 27.70 -7.54 28.00
C MET A 274 26.76 -8.74 27.88
N ASP A 275 26.22 -9.28 28.98
CA ASP A 275 25.21 -10.35 28.95
C ASP A 275 23.90 -9.88 28.30
N THR A 276 23.46 -8.67 28.61
CA THR A 276 22.33 -8.01 27.94
C THR A 276 22.56 -7.85 26.43
N ARG A 277 23.82 -7.72 25.98
CA ARG A 277 24.19 -7.67 24.55
C ARG A 277 24.27 -9.07 23.94
N ALA A 278 24.83 -10.05 24.64
CA ALA A 278 24.96 -11.43 24.17
C ALA A 278 23.59 -12.09 23.97
N THR A 279 22.66 -11.92 24.92
CA THR A 279 21.26 -12.37 24.81
C THR A 279 20.53 -11.72 23.63
N LYS A 280 20.69 -10.41 23.44
CA LYS A 280 20.13 -9.69 22.27
C LYS A 280 20.71 -10.18 20.93
N LEU A 281 21.99 -10.51 20.88
CA LEU A 281 22.63 -11.09 19.69
C LEU A 281 22.08 -12.50 19.39
N LYS A 282 22.01 -13.38 20.39
CA LYS A 282 21.44 -14.73 20.27
C LYS A 282 19.99 -14.72 19.80
N ASN A 283 19.17 -13.80 20.31
CA ASN A 283 17.78 -13.63 19.86
C ASN A 283 17.71 -13.13 18.40
N ARG A 284 18.60 -12.21 18.00
CA ARG A 284 18.68 -11.72 16.62
C ARG A 284 19.17 -12.79 15.65
N GLU A 285 20.10 -13.63 16.06
CA GLU A 285 20.55 -14.81 15.30
C GLU A 285 19.41 -15.82 15.09
N ALA A 286 18.64 -16.13 16.15
CA ALA A 286 17.47 -16.99 16.05
C ALA A 286 16.43 -16.44 15.05
N VAL A 287 16.10 -15.14 15.12
CA VAL A 287 15.19 -14.48 14.17
C VAL A 287 15.73 -14.50 12.73
N LEU A 288 17.03 -14.30 12.53
CA LEU A 288 17.65 -14.42 11.21
C LEU A 288 17.59 -15.86 10.66
N LYS A 289 17.74 -16.87 11.53
CA LYS A 289 17.59 -18.28 11.15
C LYS A 289 16.17 -18.61 10.73
N THR A 290 15.16 -18.19 11.49
CA THR A 290 13.74 -18.36 11.12
C THR A 290 13.41 -17.67 9.80
N ARG A 291 13.87 -16.43 9.60
CA ARG A 291 13.67 -15.71 8.34
C ARG A 291 14.39 -16.38 7.16
N SER A 292 15.53 -17.04 7.39
CA SER A 292 16.21 -17.82 6.36
C SER A 292 15.41 -19.07 5.96
N THR A 293 14.74 -19.74 6.90
CA THR A 293 13.85 -20.87 6.55
C THR A 293 12.60 -20.39 5.81
N GLU A 294 11.96 -19.30 6.28
CA GLU A 294 10.79 -18.70 5.60
C GLU A 294 11.09 -18.31 4.14
N LEU A 295 12.29 -17.77 3.86
CA LEU A 295 12.72 -17.42 2.50
C LEU A 295 12.97 -18.66 1.62
N ASN A 296 13.57 -19.72 2.17
CA ASN A 296 13.80 -20.97 1.45
C ASN A 296 12.45 -21.66 1.11
N ASP A 297 11.50 -21.67 2.05
CA ASP A 297 10.17 -22.24 1.84
C ASP A 297 9.38 -21.44 0.78
N LEU A 298 9.50 -20.11 0.79
CA LEU A 298 8.92 -19.23 -0.24
C LEU A 298 9.55 -19.48 -1.62
N GLU A 299 10.87 -19.68 -1.71
CA GLU A 299 11.55 -20.04 -2.95
C GLU A 299 11.08 -21.42 -3.48
N ALA A 300 10.96 -22.43 -2.61
CA ALA A 300 10.41 -23.74 -2.97
C ALA A 300 8.96 -23.65 -3.48
N ALA A 301 8.12 -22.83 -2.84
CA ALA A 301 6.75 -22.58 -3.28
C ALA A 301 6.69 -21.85 -4.65
N MET A 302 7.56 -20.87 -4.89
CA MET A 302 7.63 -20.16 -6.18
C MET A 302 8.13 -21.08 -7.30
N ASN A 303 9.15 -21.90 -7.05
CA ASN A 303 9.63 -22.92 -7.99
C ASN A 303 8.52 -23.94 -8.33
N THR A 304 7.78 -24.41 -7.32
CA THR A 304 6.61 -25.29 -7.52
C THR A 304 5.56 -24.63 -8.42
N ARG A 305 5.20 -23.37 -8.13
CA ARG A 305 4.23 -22.59 -8.94
C ARG A 305 4.71 -22.38 -10.38
N ALA A 306 6.01 -22.17 -10.60
CA ALA A 306 6.59 -22.06 -11.94
C ALA A 306 6.45 -23.37 -12.73
N THR A 307 6.62 -24.54 -12.08
CA THR A 307 6.40 -25.84 -12.73
C THR A 307 4.93 -26.09 -13.08
N ASP A 308 3.98 -25.74 -12.21
CA ASP A 308 2.54 -25.85 -12.54
C ASP A 308 2.17 -24.95 -13.73
N MET A 309 2.61 -23.70 -13.74
CA MET A 309 2.37 -22.78 -14.87
C MET A 309 2.91 -23.33 -16.19
N LYS A 310 4.12 -23.92 -16.19
CA LYS A 310 4.71 -24.56 -17.38
C LYS A 310 3.92 -25.79 -17.83
N ASN A 311 3.41 -26.59 -16.89
CA ASN A 311 2.55 -27.75 -17.21
C ASN A 311 1.20 -27.32 -17.78
N ARG A 312 0.57 -26.28 -17.21
CA ARG A 312 -0.67 -25.67 -17.74
C ARG A 312 -0.46 -25.14 -19.15
N GLU A 313 0.66 -24.48 -19.43
CA GLU A 313 1.00 -23.98 -20.76
C GLU A 313 1.14 -25.13 -21.78
N ALA A 314 1.77 -26.25 -21.40
CA ALA A 314 1.87 -27.44 -22.25
C ALA A 314 0.49 -28.09 -22.53
N VAL A 315 -0.39 -28.15 -21.52
CA VAL A 315 -1.77 -28.64 -21.69
C VAL A 315 -2.57 -27.71 -22.62
N LEU A 316 -2.47 -26.40 -22.46
CA LEU A 316 -3.14 -25.42 -23.32
C LEU A 316 -2.65 -25.51 -24.78
N LYS A 317 -1.33 -25.63 -25.00
CA LYS A 317 -0.76 -25.88 -26.34
C LYS A 317 -1.31 -27.17 -26.95
N THR A 318 -1.39 -28.24 -26.17
CA THR A 318 -1.97 -29.53 -26.61
C THR A 318 -3.42 -29.36 -27.03
N ARG A 319 -4.27 -28.78 -26.17
CA ARG A 319 -5.68 -28.49 -26.48
C ARG A 319 -5.86 -27.60 -27.72
N ASN A 320 -5.00 -26.60 -27.92
CA ASN A 320 -5.02 -25.77 -29.13
C ASN A 320 -4.74 -26.61 -30.40
N THR A 321 -3.81 -27.57 -30.35
CA THR A 321 -3.58 -28.48 -31.50
C THR A 321 -4.72 -29.46 -31.74
N GLU A 322 -5.46 -29.86 -30.70
CA GLU A 322 -6.67 -30.68 -30.83
C GLU A 322 -7.82 -29.90 -31.47
N LEU A 323 -8.06 -28.66 -31.01
CA LEU A 323 -9.09 -27.78 -31.58
C LEU A 323 -8.82 -27.47 -33.05
N ASN A 324 -7.57 -27.14 -33.42
CA ASN A 324 -7.20 -26.90 -34.83
C ASN A 324 -7.43 -28.14 -35.72
N LYS A 325 -7.19 -29.35 -35.20
CA LYS A 325 -7.48 -30.61 -35.93
C LYS A 325 -8.98 -30.83 -36.08
N LEU A 326 -9.77 -30.55 -35.04
CA LEU A 326 -11.23 -30.66 -35.09
C LEU A 326 -11.83 -29.65 -36.07
N GLU A 327 -11.35 -28.41 -36.07
CA GLU A 327 -11.78 -27.37 -37.02
C GLU A 327 -11.48 -27.77 -38.47
N ALA A 328 -10.29 -28.32 -38.74
CA ALA A 328 -9.94 -28.86 -40.05
C ALA A 328 -10.86 -30.01 -40.48
N ALA A 329 -11.14 -30.96 -39.57
CA ALA A 329 -12.04 -32.07 -39.84
C ALA A 329 -13.49 -31.62 -40.10
N MET A 330 -13.98 -30.60 -39.37
CA MET A 330 -15.29 -29.98 -39.62
C MET A 330 -15.35 -29.27 -40.97
N LYS A 331 -14.27 -28.57 -41.37
CA LYS A 331 -14.17 -27.97 -42.71
C LYS A 331 -14.22 -29.01 -43.82
N THR A 332 -13.52 -30.15 -43.66
CA THR A 332 -13.64 -31.29 -44.60
C THR A 332 -15.05 -31.87 -44.63
N ARG A 333 -15.70 -32.06 -43.47
CA ARG A 333 -17.09 -32.55 -43.37
C ARG A 333 -18.09 -31.64 -44.08
N ASN A 334 -17.96 -30.32 -43.95
CA ASN A 334 -18.82 -29.39 -44.69
C ASN A 334 -18.63 -29.54 -46.21
N ILE A 335 -17.39 -29.57 -46.69
CA ILE A 335 -17.10 -29.78 -48.13
C ILE A 335 -17.66 -31.12 -48.62
N GLU A 336 -17.60 -32.19 -47.82
CA GLU A 336 -18.23 -33.48 -48.15
C GLU A 336 -19.77 -33.39 -48.24
N LEU A 337 -20.42 -32.57 -47.40
CA LEU A 337 -21.87 -32.32 -47.43
C LEU A 337 -22.28 -31.44 -48.62
N ASP A 338 -21.56 -30.35 -48.89
CA ASP A 338 -21.82 -29.45 -50.03
C ASP A 338 -21.78 -30.24 -51.38
N ASN A 339 -20.82 -31.15 -51.50
CA ASN A 339 -20.71 -32.05 -52.66
C ASN A 339 -21.85 -33.09 -52.73
N LEU A 340 -22.35 -33.56 -51.58
CA LEU A 340 -23.48 -34.49 -51.51
C LEU A 340 -24.79 -33.80 -51.94
N GLU A 341 -25.02 -32.57 -51.50
CA GLU A 341 -26.17 -31.75 -51.86
C GLU A 341 -26.20 -31.47 -53.38
N ALA A 342 -25.08 -31.00 -53.95
CA ALA A 342 -24.96 -30.81 -55.40
C ALA A 342 -25.16 -32.11 -56.21
N ALA A 343 -24.77 -33.27 -55.67
CA ALA A 343 -25.01 -34.58 -56.29
C ALA A 343 -26.48 -35.00 -56.21
N ILE A 344 -27.20 -34.63 -55.13
CA ILE A 344 -28.64 -34.85 -54.96
C ILE A 344 -29.42 -33.98 -55.95
N ASP A 345 -29.09 -32.70 -56.11
CA ASP A 345 -29.74 -31.83 -57.10
C ASP A 345 -29.49 -32.28 -58.54
N THR A 346 -28.26 -32.74 -58.82
CA THR A 346 -27.90 -33.38 -60.10
C THR A 346 -28.68 -34.68 -60.35
N ARG A 347 -29.20 -35.34 -59.30
CA ARG A 347 -30.09 -36.51 -59.40
C ARG A 347 -31.55 -36.10 -59.56
N ASN A 348 -32.01 -35.11 -58.81
CA ASN A 348 -33.39 -34.59 -58.87
C ASN A 348 -33.70 -34.01 -60.26
N THR A 349 -32.81 -33.17 -60.81
CA THR A 349 -32.94 -32.65 -62.19
C THR A 349 -33.01 -33.77 -63.24
N LYS A 350 -32.24 -34.86 -63.07
CA LYS A 350 -32.32 -36.05 -63.95
C LYS A 350 -33.63 -36.82 -63.78
N LEU A 351 -34.23 -36.86 -62.59
CA LEU A 351 -35.53 -37.47 -62.34
C LEU A 351 -36.66 -36.64 -62.97
N ASN A 352 -36.67 -35.32 -62.78
CA ASN A 352 -37.69 -34.44 -63.38
C ASN A 352 -37.65 -34.50 -64.92
N ASN A 353 -36.45 -34.56 -65.52
CA ASN A 353 -36.29 -34.76 -66.97
C ASN A 353 -36.76 -36.15 -67.44
N ARG A 354 -36.63 -37.18 -66.58
CA ARG A 354 -37.10 -38.55 -66.84
C ARG A 354 -38.63 -38.65 -66.76
N GLU A 355 -39.25 -37.88 -65.87
CA GLU A 355 -40.69 -37.74 -65.66
C GLU A 355 -41.35 -37.02 -66.84
N ALA A 356 -40.88 -35.82 -67.20
CA ALA A 356 -41.37 -35.09 -68.37
C ALA A 356 -41.23 -35.90 -69.69
N ALA A 357 -40.18 -36.73 -69.80
CA ALA A 357 -40.01 -37.65 -70.94
C ALA A 357 -40.98 -38.85 -70.94
N MET A 358 -41.54 -39.22 -69.77
CA MET A 358 -42.66 -40.16 -69.67
C MET A 358 -43.97 -39.47 -70.03
N ASP A 359 -44.26 -38.26 -69.55
CA ASP A 359 -45.48 -37.51 -69.91
C ASP A 359 -45.61 -37.32 -71.43
N ILE A 360 -44.51 -36.94 -72.09
CA ILE A 360 -44.43 -36.81 -73.55
C ILE A 360 -44.68 -38.16 -74.25
N ARG A 361 -44.31 -39.29 -73.64
CA ARG A 361 -44.60 -40.63 -74.18
C ARG A 361 -46.07 -40.97 -74.00
N ASP A 362 -46.67 -40.68 -72.86
CA ASP A 362 -48.06 -41.02 -72.55
C ASP A 362 -49.03 -40.17 -73.39
N VAL A 363 -48.69 -38.91 -73.67
CA VAL A 363 -49.40 -38.10 -74.69
C VAL A 363 -49.26 -38.72 -76.08
N LYS A 364 -48.07 -39.19 -76.47
CA LYS A 364 -47.87 -39.88 -77.76
C LYS A 364 -48.61 -41.22 -77.85
N LEU A 365 -48.79 -41.94 -76.74
CA LEU A 365 -49.58 -43.17 -76.70
C LEU A 365 -51.07 -42.85 -76.84
N LYS A 366 -51.61 -41.92 -76.04
CA LYS A 366 -53.01 -41.43 -76.18
C LYS A 366 -53.32 -40.97 -77.61
N ASN A 367 -52.41 -40.25 -78.25
CA ASN A 367 -52.56 -39.81 -79.64
C ASN A 367 -52.47 -40.96 -80.67
N ARG A 368 -51.83 -42.08 -80.35
CA ARG A 368 -51.87 -43.30 -81.17
C ARG A 368 -53.18 -44.05 -80.96
N ASP A 369 -53.68 -44.09 -79.73
CA ASP A 369 -54.94 -44.78 -79.40
C ASP A 369 -56.15 -44.07 -80.03
N THR A 370 -56.16 -42.73 -80.10
CA THR A 370 -57.19 -41.98 -80.84
C THR A 370 -57.14 -42.21 -82.35
N VAL A 371 -55.94 -42.28 -82.95
CA VAL A 371 -55.75 -42.60 -84.38
C VAL A 371 -56.11 -44.05 -84.71
N LEU A 372 -55.80 -45.01 -83.83
CA LEU A 372 -56.30 -46.39 -83.95
C LEU A 372 -57.83 -46.45 -83.77
N GLY A 373 -58.39 -45.56 -82.94
CA GLY A 373 -59.83 -45.33 -82.81
C GLY A 373 -60.47 -44.87 -84.11
N SER A 374 -59.91 -43.86 -84.79
CA SER A 374 -60.44 -43.40 -86.09
C SER A 374 -60.33 -44.48 -87.15
N TYR A 375 -59.17 -45.13 -87.32
CA TYR A 375 -59.02 -46.24 -88.28
C TYR A 375 -60.01 -47.38 -88.04
N LYS A 376 -60.39 -47.66 -86.78
CA LYS A 376 -61.42 -48.65 -86.44
C LYS A 376 -62.83 -48.20 -86.85
N ILE A 377 -63.13 -46.90 -86.76
CA ILE A 377 -64.38 -46.30 -87.26
C ILE A 377 -64.40 -46.33 -88.78
N ASP A 378 -63.31 -45.91 -89.44
CA ASP A 378 -63.17 -45.88 -90.90
C ASP A 378 -63.34 -47.28 -91.51
N LEU A 379 -62.69 -48.28 -90.92
CA LEU A 379 -62.85 -49.69 -91.31
C LEU A 379 -64.28 -50.20 -91.06
N GLY A 380 -64.94 -49.73 -89.99
CA GLY A 380 -66.35 -49.99 -89.72
C GLY A 380 -67.26 -49.40 -90.79
N HIS A 381 -67.01 -48.16 -91.21
CA HIS A 381 -67.74 -47.49 -92.28
C HIS A 381 -67.53 -48.18 -93.64
N CYS A 382 -66.29 -48.53 -93.98
CA CYS A 382 -65.98 -49.33 -95.17
C CYS A 382 -66.69 -50.70 -95.13
N LYS A 383 -66.82 -51.32 -93.96
CA LYS A 383 -67.59 -52.56 -93.79
C LYS A 383 -69.09 -52.37 -93.99
N VAL A 384 -69.66 -51.23 -93.60
CA VAL A 384 -71.07 -50.90 -93.89
C VAL A 384 -71.27 -50.71 -95.40
N VAL A 385 -70.41 -49.93 -96.07
CA VAL A 385 -70.49 -49.71 -97.53
C VAL A 385 -70.30 -51.01 -98.32
N THR A 386 -69.35 -51.86 -97.95
CA THR A 386 -69.17 -53.19 -98.59
C THR A 386 -70.32 -54.17 -98.31
N ASN A 387 -71.09 -53.94 -97.24
CA ASN A 387 -72.32 -54.68 -96.96
C ASN A 387 -73.57 -54.09 -97.66
N SER A 388 -73.57 -52.80 -98.07
CA SER A 388 -74.67 -52.21 -98.85
C SER A 388 -74.52 -52.52 -100.34
N LEU A 389 -73.29 -52.52 -100.87
CA LEU A 389 -73.00 -52.76 -102.28
C LEU A 389 -73.75 -53.96 -102.92
N PRO A 390 -73.95 -55.11 -102.26
CA PRO A 390 -74.77 -56.21 -102.80
C PRO A 390 -76.27 -55.87 -102.92
N ALA A 391 -76.82 -55.06 -102.01
CA ALA A 391 -78.21 -54.58 -102.08
C ALA A 391 -78.35 -53.44 -103.09
N ASP A 392 -77.35 -52.58 -103.20
CA ASP A 392 -77.27 -51.54 -104.24
C ASP A 392 -77.18 -52.21 -105.64
N LEU A 393 -76.39 -53.28 -105.79
CA LEU A 393 -76.33 -54.12 -106.99
C LEU A 393 -77.66 -54.81 -107.30
N ALA A 394 -78.29 -55.48 -106.34
CA ALA A 394 -79.60 -56.12 -106.54
C ALA A 394 -80.70 -55.10 -106.90
N SER A 395 -80.60 -53.86 -106.39
CA SER A 395 -81.48 -52.77 -106.79
C SER A 395 -81.23 -52.34 -108.24
N CYS A 396 -79.98 -52.32 -108.72
CA CYS A 396 -79.66 -52.08 -110.12
C CYS A 396 -80.06 -53.24 -111.04
N GLU A 397 -79.96 -54.48 -110.57
CA GLU A 397 -80.36 -55.70 -111.27
C GLU A 397 -81.88 -55.70 -111.49
N THR A 398 -82.67 -55.51 -110.43
CA THR A 398 -84.14 -55.36 -110.53
C THR A 398 -84.58 -54.12 -111.32
N ALA A 399 -83.77 -53.06 -111.37
CA ALA A 399 -84.03 -51.93 -112.25
C ALA A 399 -83.82 -52.29 -113.73
N LEU A 400 -82.79 -53.10 -114.06
CA LEU A 400 -82.58 -53.62 -115.41
C LEU A 400 -83.70 -54.60 -115.81
N ASP A 401 -84.11 -55.52 -114.92
CA ASP A 401 -85.29 -56.38 -115.14
C ASP A 401 -86.55 -55.55 -115.46
N SER A 402 -86.72 -54.40 -114.80
CA SER A 402 -87.85 -53.49 -115.04
C SER A 402 -87.74 -52.69 -116.34
N TYR A 403 -86.52 -52.52 -116.89
CA TYR A 403 -86.32 -51.98 -118.23
C TYR A 403 -86.55 -53.04 -119.30
N GLU A 404 -86.04 -54.26 -119.12
CA GLU A 404 -86.23 -55.39 -120.06
C GLU A 404 -87.71 -55.77 -120.17
N THR A 405 -88.43 -55.89 -119.05
CA THR A 405 -89.89 -56.07 -119.07
C THR A 405 -90.66 -54.85 -119.58
N GLY A 406 -90.06 -53.66 -119.56
CA GLY A 406 -90.59 -52.46 -120.19
C GLY A 406 -90.38 -52.42 -121.70
N GLU A 407 -89.30 -53.02 -122.21
CA GLU A 407 -89.08 -53.28 -123.64
C GLU A 407 -90.00 -54.40 -124.15
N ASP A 408 -90.27 -55.45 -123.35
CA ASP A 408 -91.29 -56.47 -123.63
C ASP A 408 -92.72 -55.89 -123.72
N ASP A 409 -93.14 -55.03 -122.78
CA ASP A 409 -94.43 -54.29 -122.89
C ASP A 409 -94.42 -53.35 -124.10
N GLY A 410 -93.27 -52.75 -124.41
CA GLY A 410 -93.05 -51.97 -125.62
C GLY A 410 -93.30 -52.78 -126.90
N GLU A 411 -92.70 -53.96 -127.04
CA GLU A 411 -92.94 -54.88 -128.14
C GLU A 411 -94.39 -55.39 -128.16
N ALA A 412 -94.95 -55.78 -127.01
CA ALA A 412 -96.34 -56.24 -126.93
C ALA A 412 -97.33 -55.16 -127.37
N ARG A 413 -97.08 -53.89 -127.00
CA ARG A 413 -97.89 -52.74 -127.43
C ARG A 413 -97.64 -52.35 -128.89
N LEU A 414 -96.44 -52.60 -129.43
CA LEU A 414 -96.20 -52.47 -130.87
C LEU A 414 -96.96 -53.54 -131.66
N ARG A 415 -96.92 -54.81 -131.25
CA ARG A 415 -97.71 -55.90 -131.87
C ARG A 415 -99.21 -55.68 -131.73
N ASN A 416 -99.70 -55.24 -130.56
CA ASN A 416 -101.11 -54.89 -130.38
C ASN A 416 -101.49 -53.72 -131.31
N ARG A 417 -100.63 -52.72 -131.45
CA ARG A 417 -100.85 -51.58 -132.36
C ARG A 417 -100.74 -51.95 -133.84
N GLU A 418 -99.96 -52.98 -134.17
CA GLU A 418 -99.90 -53.60 -135.50
C GLU A 418 -101.24 -54.30 -135.78
N THR A 419 -101.76 -55.11 -134.83
CA THR A 419 -103.11 -55.68 -134.95
C THR A 419 -104.23 -54.64 -134.91
N ASP A 420 -104.07 -53.50 -134.22
CA ASP A 420 -105.02 -52.38 -134.26
C ASP A 420 -104.98 -51.69 -135.63
N LEU A 421 -103.84 -51.71 -136.34
CA LEU A 421 -103.72 -51.22 -137.71
C LEU A 421 -104.31 -52.22 -138.72
N ASP A 422 -104.08 -53.53 -138.56
CA ASP A 422 -104.77 -54.58 -139.33
C ASP A 422 -106.29 -54.46 -139.15
N ASN A 423 -106.74 -54.26 -137.91
CA ASN A 423 -108.14 -54.02 -137.58
C ASN A 423 -108.63 -52.69 -138.18
N LEU A 424 -107.85 -51.61 -138.18
CA LEU A 424 -108.23 -50.35 -138.82
C LEU A 424 -108.28 -50.45 -140.35
N GLU A 425 -107.46 -51.30 -140.97
CA GLU A 425 -107.50 -51.56 -142.41
C GLU A 425 -108.79 -52.34 -142.76
N ALA A 426 -109.13 -53.38 -142.00
CA ALA A 426 -110.42 -54.08 -142.11
C ALA A 426 -111.63 -53.19 -141.76
N ASP A 427 -111.50 -52.26 -140.83
CA ASP A 427 -112.54 -51.32 -140.42
C ASP A 427 -112.64 -50.12 -141.38
N LEU A 428 -111.61 -49.84 -142.19
CA LEU A 428 -111.67 -48.96 -143.37
C LEU A 428 -112.41 -49.64 -144.53
N ASP A 429 -112.10 -50.91 -144.82
CA ASP A 429 -112.86 -51.75 -145.75
C ASP A 429 -114.35 -51.86 -145.33
N SER A 430 -114.63 -51.77 -144.02
CA SER A 430 -116.01 -51.74 -143.49
C SER A 430 -116.66 -50.35 -143.44
N LYS A 431 -115.89 -49.24 -143.53
CA LYS A 431 -116.40 -47.87 -143.32
C LYS A 431 -116.70 -47.09 -144.60
N GLU A 432 -116.94 -47.80 -145.71
CA GLU A 432 -117.71 -47.27 -146.84
C GLU A 432 -119.19 -46.96 -146.47
N ALA A 433 -119.63 -47.24 -145.22
CA ALA A 433 -121.03 -47.15 -144.75
C ALA A 433 -121.32 -46.26 -143.50
N HIS A 434 -120.74 -45.05 -143.43
CA HIS A 434 -121.13 -43.89 -142.58
C HIS A 434 -121.02 -43.93 -141.00
N PRO A 435 -120.69 -42.80 -140.29
CA PRO A 435 -120.34 -42.80 -138.84
C PRO A 435 -121.07 -41.78 -137.90
N THR A 436 -120.90 -41.87 -136.55
CA THR A 436 -121.12 -40.74 -135.57
C THR A 436 -120.61 -40.95 -134.11
N LYS A 437 -119.77 -40.00 -133.57
CA LYS A 437 -119.79 -39.25 -132.26
C LYS A 437 -119.95 -39.94 -130.85
N GLN A 438 -119.51 -39.44 -129.65
CA GLN A 438 -118.63 -38.31 -129.14
C GLN A 438 -118.57 -38.18 -127.55
N GLU A 439 -117.46 -37.68 -126.94
CA GLU A 439 -117.26 -37.01 -125.57
C GLU A 439 -117.41 -37.73 -124.17
N SER A 440 -116.90 -37.30 -122.98
CA SER A 440 -116.05 -36.15 -122.44
C SER A 440 -115.53 -36.25 -120.94
N ASP A 441 -114.40 -35.57 -120.58
CA ASP A 441 -113.97 -34.82 -119.31
C ASP A 441 -113.75 -35.51 -117.89
N ALA A 442 -113.05 -35.00 -116.81
CA ALA A 442 -111.94 -34.01 -116.54
C ALA A 442 -111.45 -33.95 -115.01
N ASP A 443 -110.36 -33.20 -114.67
CA ASP A 443 -109.86 -32.58 -113.34
C ASP A 443 -109.48 -33.44 -112.06
N ASP A 444 -108.73 -33.05 -110.98
CA ASP A 444 -107.72 -31.99 -110.56
C ASP A 444 -107.00 -32.32 -109.17
N CYS A 445 -105.95 -31.55 -108.74
CA CYS A 445 -105.55 -31.10 -107.36
C CYS A 445 -104.25 -31.58 -106.61
N MET A 446 -103.66 -30.77 -105.68
CA MET A 446 -102.24 -30.88 -105.13
C MET A 446 -101.90 -30.61 -103.58
N PRO A 447 -101.05 -29.66 -103.06
CA PRO A 447 -99.96 -29.98 -102.04
C PRO A 447 -99.67 -29.02 -100.80
N THR A 448 -98.84 -29.40 -99.77
CA THR A 448 -98.13 -28.48 -98.77
C THR A 448 -97.12 -29.13 -97.73
N SER A 449 -96.30 -28.34 -96.98
CA SER A 449 -95.41 -28.70 -95.81
C SER A 449 -94.92 -27.43 -95.00
N GLY A 450 -94.11 -27.36 -93.89
CA GLY A 450 -93.31 -28.27 -93.00
C GLY A 450 -92.43 -27.50 -91.93
N PHE A 451 -91.46 -28.17 -91.20
CA PHE A 451 -90.30 -27.62 -90.37
C PHE A 451 -90.53 -27.08 -88.89
N ARG A 452 -89.56 -26.88 -87.92
CA ARG A 452 -88.16 -27.36 -87.56
C ARG A 452 -87.57 -26.70 -86.22
N ALA A 453 -86.49 -27.26 -85.59
CA ALA A 453 -85.58 -26.74 -84.50
C ALA A 453 -86.02 -26.85 -82.99
N SER A 454 -85.27 -26.60 -81.87
CA SER A 454 -83.89 -26.06 -81.54
C SER A 454 -83.34 -26.45 -80.11
N GLN A 455 -82.18 -25.93 -79.62
CA GLN A 455 -81.47 -26.19 -78.29
C GLN A 455 -80.49 -25.04 -77.86
N PRO A 456 -79.82 -24.99 -76.66
CA PRO A 456 -80.14 -25.38 -75.24
C PRO A 456 -79.69 -24.32 -74.16
N ASP A 457 -79.85 -24.58 -72.83
CA ASP A 457 -78.85 -24.38 -71.72
C ASP A 457 -79.43 -24.45 -70.26
N SER A 458 -78.57 -24.71 -69.24
CA SER A 458 -78.94 -24.63 -67.80
C SER A 458 -77.74 -24.54 -66.82
N ALA A 459 -77.82 -23.72 -65.76
CA ALA A 459 -76.77 -23.61 -64.71
C ALA A 459 -77.34 -23.21 -63.31
N THR A 460 -76.55 -23.39 -62.24
CA THR A 460 -76.95 -23.09 -60.83
C THR A 460 -75.73 -22.66 -59.99
N PRO A 461 -75.83 -21.66 -59.07
CA PRO A 461 -74.65 -21.06 -58.41
C PRO A 461 -74.29 -21.64 -57.01
N PRO A 462 -73.01 -21.57 -56.59
CA PRO A 462 -72.55 -21.88 -55.23
C PRO A 462 -72.45 -20.65 -54.30
N ALA A 463 -72.18 -20.89 -53.01
CA ALA A 463 -72.20 -19.89 -51.93
C ALA A 463 -70.89 -19.09 -51.74
N GLN A 464 -70.99 -17.97 -50.99
CA GLN A 464 -69.88 -17.10 -50.63
C GLN A 464 -69.12 -17.59 -49.38
N THR A 465 -67.81 -17.31 -49.31
CA THR A 465 -66.95 -17.56 -48.14
C THR A 465 -66.23 -16.30 -47.68
N ALA A 466 -66.07 -16.13 -46.37
CA ALA A 466 -65.39 -15.00 -45.73
C ALA A 466 -63.90 -14.87 -46.11
N PRO A 467 -63.31 -13.65 -46.02
CA PRO A 467 -61.91 -13.42 -46.39
C PRO A 467 -60.93 -14.01 -45.37
N ARG A 468 -59.95 -14.79 -45.84
CA ARG A 468 -58.77 -15.19 -45.07
C ARG A 468 -57.80 -14.03 -44.89
N PHE A 469 -56.91 -14.12 -43.90
CA PHE A 469 -55.71 -13.30 -43.85
C PHE A 469 -54.93 -13.41 -45.18
N ASN A 470 -54.67 -12.27 -45.81
CA ASN A 470 -53.94 -12.20 -47.08
C ASN A 470 -52.44 -12.49 -46.85
N ASP A 471 -51.87 -13.41 -47.62
CA ASP A 471 -50.50 -13.93 -47.47
C ASP A 471 -49.42 -12.82 -47.35
N LYS A 472 -49.67 -11.65 -47.97
CA LYS A 472 -48.80 -10.48 -47.84
C LYS A 472 -48.57 -10.06 -46.38
N TYR A 473 -49.59 -10.12 -45.52
CA TYR A 473 -49.45 -9.77 -44.10
C TYR A 473 -48.65 -10.82 -43.31
N ILE A 474 -48.75 -12.09 -43.69
CA ILE A 474 -47.97 -13.19 -43.09
C ILE A 474 -46.48 -12.98 -43.36
N GLU A 475 -46.14 -12.59 -44.59
CA GLU A 475 -44.74 -12.38 -44.98
C GLU A 475 -44.14 -11.07 -44.44
N GLU A 476 -44.91 -9.98 -44.34
CA GLU A 476 -44.41 -8.79 -43.62
C GLU A 476 -44.20 -9.06 -42.12
N TYR A 477 -45.09 -9.81 -41.46
CA TYR A 477 -44.90 -10.17 -40.05
C TYR A 477 -43.69 -11.10 -39.85
N ARG A 478 -43.43 -12.03 -40.79
CA ARG A 478 -42.21 -12.86 -40.82
C ARG A 478 -40.94 -12.00 -40.87
N LYS A 479 -40.90 -10.96 -41.70
CA LYS A 479 -39.75 -10.04 -41.78
C LYS A 479 -39.52 -9.31 -40.46
N CYS A 480 -40.59 -8.81 -39.83
CA CYS A 480 -40.50 -8.15 -38.52
C CYS A 480 -39.98 -9.10 -37.42
N TYR A 481 -40.48 -10.35 -37.37
CA TYR A 481 -40.00 -11.37 -36.45
C TYR A 481 -38.51 -11.69 -36.67
N ASN A 482 -38.12 -12.00 -37.91
CA ASN A 482 -36.72 -12.28 -38.25
C ASN A 482 -35.79 -11.10 -37.90
N ARG A 483 -36.24 -9.86 -38.13
CA ARG A 483 -35.49 -8.65 -37.76
C ARG A 483 -35.32 -8.53 -36.25
N ALA A 484 -36.38 -8.73 -35.46
CA ALA A 484 -36.31 -8.69 -34.00
C ALA A 484 -35.33 -9.73 -33.44
N ILE A 485 -35.36 -10.97 -33.95
CA ILE A 485 -34.41 -12.02 -33.54
C ILE A 485 -32.95 -11.61 -33.86
N LEU A 486 -32.69 -11.05 -35.04
CA LEU A 486 -31.35 -10.56 -35.40
C LEU A 486 -30.88 -9.40 -34.51
N ASP A 487 -31.75 -8.46 -34.16
CA ASP A 487 -31.42 -7.35 -33.27
C ASP A 487 -31.17 -7.83 -31.81
N ILE A 488 -31.89 -8.85 -31.33
CA ILE A 488 -31.61 -9.51 -30.05
C ILE A 488 -30.24 -10.21 -30.06
N MET A 489 -29.90 -10.89 -31.16
CA MET A 489 -28.59 -11.54 -31.32
C MET A 489 -27.46 -10.50 -31.39
N TYR A 490 -27.68 -9.37 -32.07
CA TYR A 490 -26.72 -8.27 -32.12
C TYR A 490 -26.44 -7.70 -30.72
N LEU A 491 -27.48 -7.46 -29.91
CA LEU A 491 -27.33 -6.99 -28.52
C LEU A 491 -26.51 -7.95 -27.65
N ARG A 492 -26.66 -9.27 -27.80
CA ARG A 492 -25.79 -10.25 -27.12
C ARG A 492 -24.33 -10.13 -27.57
N SER A 493 -24.08 -10.04 -28.88
CA SER A 493 -22.72 -9.90 -29.44
C SER A 493 -22.02 -8.60 -29.04
N LEU A 494 -22.78 -7.51 -28.86
CA LEU A 494 -22.27 -6.24 -28.35
C LEU A 494 -21.86 -6.38 -26.87
N GLY A 495 -22.69 -7.03 -26.05
CA GLY A 495 -22.35 -7.37 -24.66
C GLY A 495 -21.06 -8.18 -24.54
N ASP A 496 -20.90 -9.25 -25.32
CA ASP A 496 -19.67 -10.06 -25.36
C ASP A 496 -18.42 -9.32 -25.89
N THR A 497 -18.62 -8.20 -26.59
CA THR A 497 -17.55 -7.31 -27.05
C THR A 497 -17.13 -6.36 -25.93
N GLU A 498 -18.08 -5.62 -25.34
CA GLU A 498 -17.85 -4.71 -24.22
C GLU A 498 -17.31 -5.43 -22.97
N ARG A 499 -17.67 -6.71 -22.78
CA ARG A 499 -17.12 -7.60 -21.74
C ARG A 499 -15.59 -7.62 -21.70
N ARG A 500 -14.92 -7.34 -22.83
CA ARG A 500 -13.45 -7.31 -22.96
C ARG A 500 -12.84 -5.96 -22.60
N MET A 501 -13.61 -4.87 -22.59
CA MET A 501 -13.13 -3.51 -22.31
C MET A 501 -13.28 -3.11 -20.84
N VAL A 502 -14.30 -3.64 -20.15
CA VAL A 502 -14.46 -3.49 -18.70
C VAL A 502 -13.28 -4.14 -17.96
N GLN A 503 -12.72 -3.49 -16.93
CA GLN A 503 -11.65 -4.07 -16.11
C GLN A 503 -12.14 -4.67 -14.78
N ASP A 504 -13.14 -4.08 -14.14
CA ASP A 504 -13.79 -4.63 -12.94
C ASP A 504 -14.45 -5.98 -13.24
N GLU A 505 -14.15 -7.02 -12.45
CA GLU A 505 -14.67 -8.37 -12.65
C GLU A 505 -16.12 -8.54 -12.13
N GLN A 506 -16.46 -7.92 -10.99
CA GLN A 506 -17.80 -7.99 -10.42
C GLN A 506 -18.81 -7.22 -11.26
N PHE A 507 -18.46 -6.01 -11.70
CA PHE A 507 -19.32 -5.22 -12.57
C PHE A 507 -19.51 -5.88 -13.95
N ARG A 508 -18.44 -6.46 -14.52
CA ARG A 508 -18.49 -7.20 -15.80
C ARG A 508 -19.47 -8.36 -15.75
N ASP A 509 -19.40 -9.22 -14.74
CA ASP A 509 -20.27 -10.40 -14.69
C ASP A 509 -21.70 -10.03 -14.29
N ALA A 510 -21.92 -9.02 -13.45
CA ALA A 510 -23.26 -8.46 -13.19
C ALA A 510 -23.91 -7.89 -14.47
N MET A 511 -23.14 -7.13 -15.26
CA MET A 511 -23.59 -6.60 -16.56
C MET A 511 -23.96 -7.73 -17.53
N MET A 512 -23.11 -8.76 -17.64
CA MET A 512 -23.37 -9.89 -18.53
C MET A 512 -24.58 -10.72 -18.11
N GLU A 513 -24.84 -10.88 -16.81
CA GLU A 513 -26.01 -11.62 -16.35
C GLU A 513 -27.32 -10.88 -16.65
N GLU A 514 -27.35 -9.55 -16.46
CA GLU A 514 -28.53 -8.74 -16.80
C GLU A 514 -28.76 -8.67 -18.32
N ILE A 515 -27.70 -8.65 -19.15
CA ILE A 515 -27.80 -8.76 -20.62
C ILE A 515 -28.36 -10.13 -21.03
N LYS A 516 -27.89 -11.25 -20.45
CA LYS A 516 -28.45 -12.60 -20.71
C LYS A 516 -29.93 -12.64 -20.34
N LYS A 517 -30.28 -12.22 -19.13
CA LYS A 517 -31.65 -12.20 -18.59
C LYS A 517 -32.60 -11.36 -19.45
N THR A 518 -32.20 -10.15 -19.82
CA THR A 518 -33.00 -9.24 -20.65
C THR A 518 -33.18 -9.79 -22.06
N THR A 519 -32.09 -10.21 -22.72
CA THR A 519 -32.17 -10.74 -24.09
C THR A 519 -32.84 -12.11 -24.15
N GLY A 520 -32.81 -12.92 -23.09
CA GLY A 520 -33.57 -14.17 -22.99
C GLY A 520 -35.07 -13.91 -22.96
N SER A 521 -35.53 -13.10 -21.99
CA SER A 521 -36.95 -12.71 -21.88
C SER A 521 -37.49 -12.05 -23.15
N LEU A 522 -36.66 -11.33 -23.90
CA LEU A 522 -37.05 -10.70 -25.16
C LEU A 522 -37.14 -11.73 -26.32
N THR A 523 -36.31 -12.78 -26.34
CA THR A 523 -36.52 -13.93 -27.24
C THR A 523 -37.84 -14.63 -26.91
N ASP A 524 -38.08 -14.99 -25.65
CA ASP A 524 -39.28 -15.74 -25.23
C ASP A 524 -40.58 -14.99 -25.57
N ALA A 525 -40.60 -13.66 -25.40
CA ALA A 525 -41.72 -12.81 -25.78
C ALA A 525 -41.92 -12.76 -27.31
N THR A 526 -40.84 -12.67 -28.08
CA THR A 526 -40.87 -12.62 -29.56
C THR A 526 -41.37 -13.94 -30.15
N ASP A 527 -40.88 -15.07 -29.65
CA ASP A 527 -41.34 -16.42 -30.00
C ASP A 527 -42.80 -16.66 -29.61
N SER A 528 -43.25 -16.12 -28.48
CA SER A 528 -44.63 -16.23 -28.02
C SER A 528 -45.59 -15.43 -28.90
N ALA A 529 -45.19 -14.21 -29.31
CA ALA A 529 -45.94 -13.40 -30.27
C ALA A 529 -46.06 -14.10 -31.64
N TRP A 530 -44.97 -14.71 -32.13
CA TRP A 530 -44.98 -15.50 -33.36
C TRP A 530 -45.91 -16.73 -33.27
N LYS A 531 -45.93 -17.43 -32.13
CA LYS A 531 -46.88 -18.55 -31.88
C LYS A 531 -48.33 -18.07 -31.90
N ILE A 532 -48.64 -16.94 -31.25
CA ILE A 532 -50.00 -16.34 -31.26
C ILE A 532 -50.42 -15.95 -32.68
N PHE A 533 -49.56 -15.26 -33.43
CA PHE A 533 -49.81 -14.95 -34.84
C PHE A 533 -50.03 -16.22 -35.68
N GLY A 534 -49.23 -17.26 -35.43
CA GLY A 534 -49.37 -18.57 -36.06
C GLY A 534 -50.64 -19.35 -35.72
N TYR A 535 -51.43 -18.92 -34.73
CA TYR A 535 -52.81 -19.39 -34.52
C TYR A 535 -53.81 -18.50 -35.27
N LEU A 536 -53.69 -17.17 -35.16
CA LEU A 536 -54.57 -16.19 -35.81
C LEU A 536 -54.54 -16.24 -37.35
N ALA A 537 -53.41 -16.66 -37.94
CA ALA A 537 -53.28 -16.87 -39.39
C ALA A 537 -53.81 -18.23 -39.88
N ARG A 538 -54.36 -19.07 -38.98
CA ARG A 538 -54.95 -20.39 -39.30
C ARG A 538 -56.42 -20.53 -38.92
N SER A 539 -56.99 -19.56 -38.21
CA SER A 539 -58.43 -19.31 -38.07
C SER A 539 -58.96 -18.53 -39.27
#